data_AF-A0A914FCV5-F1
#
_entry.id   AF-A0A914FCV5-F1
#
_cell.length_a   1.000
_cell.length_b   1.000
_cell.length_c   1.000
_cell.angle_alpha   90.00
_cell.angle_beta   90.00
_cell.angle_gamma   90.00
#
_symmetry.space_group_name_H-M   'P 1'
#
loop_
_entity.id
_entity.type
_entity.pdbx_description
1 polymer ?
#
loop_
_entity_poly.entity_id
_entity_poly.type
_entity_poly.pdbx_seq_one_letter_code
_entity_poly.pdbx_strand_id
1 'polypeptide(L)'
;MVEQYNIRRTEREANSLPFLFKDFYGFKASVLNKVQEQISELRNQRRLDQAASFCLDWIPRVRDALIYFHRYQRASLGIAIALMFITWNCLLYSIFARSATLPPLERSTLYPNKPTCIVCAIVFLLITYQRLPFTNYLYYLLPIYLIGLCFNVWATSPRQWFIVVKSFDWITAMSTTVLKTFLIKWISIAAIFGFSLCIFVSAFFQRSVLSLMLTFLSVVPSLQGNKLYPWNILWNILWFGTCLVLSIFPQLETVGKTPIPFLVLGTSFFAPFLLHLAQKQFHHETSSALIFLKWCLGFSFILQIISYTCTTVPMVVKLFCWLSFPFGFTVPFFATQNLSERIICWLMALFLPYSLLSLAYESLFVLLFSVLLFTYVRLEFSHLSDEQFFQLEVHPKSAPSTQAFEVHGPFNVREWKRALILVCLVEIAFFGTGNIASLNSFNPTFLRNFITVFSPFTMAALLIFKISIPFLLLGLAFAAILYLEHRILVRLSVLLMILTDSMAMIFFFYLRDEGSWLEIGISISNFVISMLSSGIVFLLLHLANFLLPITFDDLKTRFKIDTNVNV
;
A
#
# COMPACT_ATOMS: atom_id res chain seq x y z
N MET A 1 -41.06 9.61 10.00
CA MET A 1 -40.04 8.98 10.87
C MET A 1 -40.62 7.81 11.68
N VAL A 2 -41.69 8.01 12.44
CA VAL A 2 -42.37 6.93 13.20
C VAL A 2 -42.82 5.76 12.31
N GLU A 3 -43.44 6.07 11.17
CA GLU A 3 -43.89 5.04 10.22
C GLU A 3 -42.72 4.24 9.64
N GLN A 4 -41.62 4.92 9.28
CA GLN A 4 -40.37 4.26 8.85
C GLN A 4 -39.79 3.38 9.96
N TYR A 5 -39.85 3.81 11.22
CA TYR A 5 -39.44 2.99 12.36
C TYR A 5 -40.29 1.73 12.47
N ASN A 6 -41.61 1.84 12.37
CA ASN A 6 -42.51 0.68 12.45
C ASN A 6 -42.24 -0.32 11.32
N ILE A 7 -42.14 0.16 10.08
CA ILE A 7 -41.82 -0.68 8.91
C ILE A 7 -40.48 -1.39 9.09
N ARG A 8 -39.43 -0.68 9.52
CA ARG A 8 -38.11 -1.26 9.71
C ARG A 8 -38.07 -2.25 10.87
N ARG A 9 -38.76 -1.97 11.97
CA ARG A 9 -38.83 -2.87 13.12
C ARG A 9 -39.53 -4.17 12.73
N THR A 10 -40.69 -4.10 12.07
CA THR A 10 -41.42 -5.30 11.63
C THR A 10 -40.66 -6.10 10.58
N GLU A 11 -40.00 -5.43 9.63
CA GLU A 11 -39.11 -6.08 8.66
C GLU A 11 -37.97 -6.84 9.37
N ARG A 12 -37.33 -6.23 10.38
CA ARG A 12 -36.23 -6.87 11.12
C ARG A 12 -36.71 -7.96 12.05
N GLU A 13 -37.85 -7.79 12.70
CA GLU A 13 -38.48 -8.80 13.54
C GLU A 13 -38.83 -10.04 12.71
N ALA A 14 -39.47 -9.88 11.55
CA ALA A 14 -39.83 -10.97 10.65
C ALA A 14 -38.61 -11.71 10.05
N ASN A 15 -37.51 -10.99 9.81
CA ASN A 15 -36.30 -11.53 9.20
C ASN A 15 -35.26 -12.01 10.23
N SER A 16 -35.54 -11.94 11.52
CA SER A 16 -34.64 -12.37 12.59
C SER A 16 -35.17 -13.60 13.32
N LEU A 17 -34.27 -14.39 13.91
CA LEU A 17 -34.69 -15.49 14.76
C LEU A 17 -35.33 -14.92 16.05
N PRO A 18 -36.46 -15.47 16.53
CA PRO A 18 -37.21 -14.92 17.66
C PRO A 18 -36.37 -14.70 18.93
N PHE A 19 -35.36 -15.55 19.15
CA PHE A 19 -34.46 -15.48 20.30
C PHE A 19 -33.28 -14.50 20.12
N LEU A 20 -32.99 -14.07 18.89
CA LEU A 20 -31.91 -13.12 18.58
C LEU A 20 -32.41 -11.69 18.35
N PHE A 21 -33.73 -11.49 18.22
CA PHE A 21 -34.30 -10.16 18.07
C PHE A 21 -34.11 -9.35 19.35
N LYS A 22 -33.42 -8.20 19.23
CA LYS A 22 -33.22 -7.26 20.33
C LYS A 22 -33.84 -5.92 19.97
N ASP A 23 -34.87 -5.54 20.70
CA ASP A 23 -35.50 -4.23 20.56
C ASP A 23 -34.60 -3.11 21.14
N PHE A 24 -34.81 -1.87 20.71
CA PHE A 24 -34.01 -0.74 21.18
C PHE A 24 -34.39 -0.38 22.63
N TYR A 25 -33.41 -0.43 23.54
CA TYR A 25 -33.64 -0.23 24.98
C TYR A 25 -34.30 1.12 25.31
N GLY A 26 -33.93 2.18 24.58
CA GLY A 26 -34.42 3.54 24.83
C GLY A 26 -35.79 3.86 24.23
N PHE A 27 -36.35 3.01 23.36
CA PHE A 27 -37.62 3.27 22.67
C PHE A 27 -38.29 1.98 22.22
N LYS A 28 -39.29 1.54 22.99
CA LYS A 28 -40.13 0.36 22.69
C LYS A 28 -41.41 0.77 21.97
N ALA A 29 -41.99 -0.13 21.18
CA ALA A 29 -43.26 0.11 20.49
C ALA A 29 -44.43 0.47 21.43
N SER A 30 -44.43 -0.05 22.67
CA SER A 30 -45.44 0.31 23.67
C SER A 30 -45.33 1.76 24.15
N VAL A 31 -44.15 2.37 24.07
CA VAL A 31 -43.93 3.79 24.40
C VAL A 31 -44.43 4.67 23.26
N LEU A 32 -44.27 4.25 22.00
CA LEU A 32 -44.78 4.96 20.83
C LEU A 32 -46.30 5.16 20.90
N ASN A 33 -47.04 4.11 21.25
CA ASN A 33 -48.51 4.20 21.37
C ASN A 33 -48.93 5.23 22.42
N LYS A 34 -48.25 5.24 23.58
CA LYS A 34 -48.50 6.23 24.65
C LYS A 34 -48.16 7.66 24.21
N VAL A 35 -47.07 7.85 23.47
CA VAL A 35 -46.67 9.15 22.91
C VAL A 35 -47.72 9.64 21.91
N GLN A 36 -48.26 8.76 21.07
CA GLN A 36 -49.29 9.09 20.08
C GLN A 36 -50.63 9.43 20.75
N GLU A 37 -51.00 8.71 21.81
CA GLU A 37 -52.17 9.02 22.64
C GLU A 37 -52.02 10.41 23.29
N GLN A 38 -50.90 10.71 23.95
CA GLN A 38 -50.65 12.03 24.55
C GLN A 38 -50.67 13.19 23.54
N ILE A 39 -50.11 12.98 22.34
CA ILE A 39 -50.19 13.99 21.27
C ILE A 39 -51.64 14.21 20.84
N SER A 40 -52.44 13.14 20.73
CA SER A 40 -53.85 13.24 20.37
C SER A 40 -54.69 13.95 21.45
N GLU A 41 -54.38 13.73 22.73
CA GLU A 41 -55.01 14.43 23.86
C GLU A 41 -54.68 15.93 23.84
N LEU A 42 -53.40 16.29 23.71
CA LEU A 42 -52.97 17.70 23.64
C LEU A 42 -53.57 18.42 22.42
N ARG A 43 -53.72 17.71 21.30
CA ARG A 43 -54.41 18.21 20.11
C ARG A 43 -55.89 18.47 20.38
N ASN A 44 -56.59 17.53 21.03
CA ASN A 44 -58.01 17.66 21.35
C ASN A 44 -58.25 18.80 22.36
N GLN A 45 -57.29 19.05 23.26
CA GLN A 45 -57.30 20.18 24.21
C GLN A 45 -56.89 21.52 23.57
N ARG A 46 -56.62 21.57 22.25
CA ARG A 46 -56.14 22.75 21.50
C ARG A 46 -54.82 23.36 22.01
N ARG A 47 -53.99 22.59 22.73
CA ARG A 47 -52.68 23.06 23.24
C ARG A 47 -51.56 22.73 22.24
N LEU A 48 -51.58 23.41 21.09
CA LEU A 48 -50.70 23.08 19.96
C LEU A 48 -49.21 23.33 20.26
N ASP A 49 -48.87 24.38 21.02
CA ASP A 49 -47.48 24.68 21.37
C ASP A 49 -46.86 23.62 22.30
N GLN A 50 -47.67 23.08 23.22
CA GLN A 50 -47.27 21.98 24.10
C GLN A 50 -47.13 20.67 23.32
N ALA A 51 -48.00 20.42 22.34
CA ALA A 51 -47.84 19.27 21.45
C ALA A 51 -46.58 19.39 20.58
N ALA A 52 -46.26 20.58 20.07
CA ALA A 52 -45.07 20.83 19.26
C ALA A 52 -43.77 20.64 20.05
N SER A 53 -43.68 21.21 21.26
CA SER A 53 -42.53 21.01 22.15
C SER A 53 -42.36 19.54 22.56
N PHE A 54 -43.46 18.86 22.91
CA PHE A 54 -43.42 17.43 23.19
C PHE A 54 -42.91 16.61 21.98
N CYS A 55 -43.34 16.94 20.76
CA CYS A 55 -42.81 16.30 19.55
C CYS A 55 -41.30 16.54 19.39
N LEU A 56 -40.83 17.78 19.61
CA LEU A 56 -39.41 18.13 19.52
C LEU A 56 -38.54 17.32 20.50
N ASP A 57 -39.05 17.04 21.70
CA ASP A 57 -38.34 16.22 22.71
C ASP A 57 -38.24 14.73 22.30
N TRP A 58 -39.22 14.21 21.57
CA TRP A 58 -39.26 12.80 21.16
C TRP A 58 -38.57 12.51 19.83
N ILE A 59 -38.43 13.51 18.94
CA ILE A 59 -37.77 13.35 17.63
C ILE A 59 -36.38 12.70 17.75
N PRO A 60 -35.46 13.14 18.65
CA PRO A 60 -34.15 12.52 18.79
C PRO A 60 -34.22 11.03 19.18
N ARG A 61 -35.16 10.65 20.06
CA ARG A 61 -35.33 9.27 20.52
C ARG A 61 -35.82 8.35 19.42
N VAL A 62 -36.80 8.81 18.61
CA VAL A 62 -37.31 8.06 17.46
C VAL A 62 -36.23 7.94 16.38
N ARG A 63 -35.44 9.00 16.16
CA ARG A 63 -34.31 8.99 15.23
C ARG A 63 -33.26 7.96 15.64
N ASP A 64 -32.84 7.95 16.90
CA ASP A 64 -31.81 7.02 17.38
C ASP A 64 -32.29 5.56 17.31
N ALA A 65 -33.58 5.31 17.59
CA ALA A 65 -34.21 4.01 17.42
C ALA A 65 -34.29 3.58 15.93
N LEU A 66 -34.58 4.51 15.02
CA LEU A 66 -34.58 4.25 13.58
C LEU A 66 -33.15 3.93 13.07
N ILE A 67 -32.14 4.65 13.55
CA ILE A 67 -30.73 4.41 13.21
C ILE A 67 -30.29 3.02 13.71
N TYR A 68 -30.70 2.63 14.93
CA TYR A 68 -30.43 1.30 15.47
C TYR A 68 -30.93 0.19 14.53
N PHE A 69 -32.16 0.28 14.03
CA PHE A 69 -32.71 -0.74 13.10
C PHE A 69 -32.07 -0.71 11.70
N HIS A 70 -31.60 0.46 11.25
CA HIS A 70 -30.79 0.53 10.02
C HIS A 70 -29.43 -0.16 10.20
N ARG A 71 -28.81 0.00 11.37
CA ARG A 71 -27.49 -0.58 11.71
C ARG A 71 -27.54 -1.96 12.35
N TYR A 72 -28.72 -2.58 12.42
CA TYR A 72 -28.95 -3.82 13.17
C TYR A 72 -27.96 -4.95 12.81
N GLN A 73 -27.65 -5.09 11.52
CA GLN A 73 -26.74 -6.12 11.00
C GLN A 73 -25.29 -5.65 10.85
N ARG A 74 -24.97 -4.40 11.19
CA ARG A 74 -23.64 -3.82 10.96
C ARG A 74 -22.56 -4.57 11.74
N ALA A 75 -22.84 -4.93 12.99
CA ALA A 75 -21.88 -5.66 13.82
C ALA A 75 -21.65 -7.09 13.30
N SER A 76 -22.70 -7.83 12.94
CA SER A 76 -22.57 -9.21 12.45
C SER A 76 -21.87 -9.27 11.09
N LEU A 77 -22.22 -8.38 10.16
CA LEU A 77 -21.54 -8.26 8.87
C LEU A 77 -20.10 -7.78 9.05
N GLY A 78 -19.85 -6.85 9.98
CA GLY A 78 -18.52 -6.39 10.32
C GLY A 78 -17.61 -7.51 10.83
N ILE A 79 -18.13 -8.40 11.69
CA ILE A 79 -17.41 -9.60 12.17
C ILE A 79 -17.13 -10.55 11.00
N ALA A 80 -18.11 -10.77 10.11
CA ALA A 80 -17.92 -11.65 8.96
C ALA A 80 -16.81 -11.12 8.01
N ILE A 81 -16.78 -9.81 7.76
CA ILE A 81 -15.73 -9.15 6.97
C ILE A 81 -14.37 -9.22 7.68
N ALA A 82 -14.31 -8.98 8.99
CA ALA A 82 -13.09 -9.18 9.77
C ALA A 82 -12.54 -10.61 9.65
N LEU A 83 -13.41 -11.61 9.82
CA LEU A 83 -13.03 -13.01 9.67
C LEU A 83 -12.53 -13.30 8.26
N MET A 84 -13.12 -12.69 7.23
CA MET A 84 -12.66 -12.82 5.85
C MET A 84 -11.22 -12.30 5.68
N PHE A 85 -10.92 -11.08 6.15
CA PHE A 85 -9.56 -10.54 6.10
C PHE A 85 -8.56 -11.39 6.88
N ILE A 86 -8.90 -11.80 8.11
CA ILE A 86 -8.03 -12.62 8.95
C ILE A 86 -7.74 -13.97 8.27
N THR A 87 -8.78 -14.62 7.75
CA THR A 87 -8.67 -15.96 7.16
C THR A 87 -7.96 -15.93 5.81
N TRP A 88 -8.18 -14.89 5.01
CA TRP A 88 -7.43 -14.64 3.78
C TRP A 88 -5.93 -14.45 4.05
N ASN A 89 -5.57 -13.57 4.99
CA ASN A 89 -4.16 -13.35 5.38
C ASN A 89 -3.52 -14.62 5.94
N CYS A 90 -4.28 -15.37 6.73
CA CYS A 90 -3.84 -16.65 7.29
C CYS A 90 -3.60 -17.71 6.19
N LEU A 91 -4.50 -17.78 5.21
CA LEU A 91 -4.38 -18.67 4.05
C LEU A 91 -3.12 -18.34 3.25
N LEU A 92 -2.93 -17.07 2.90
CA LEU A 92 -1.74 -16.59 2.19
C LEU A 92 -0.46 -16.93 2.95
N TYR A 93 -0.41 -16.61 4.24
CA TYR A 93 0.74 -16.96 5.07
C TYR A 93 0.98 -18.47 5.07
N SER A 94 -0.06 -19.29 5.24
CA SER A 94 0.08 -20.76 5.31
C SER A 94 0.61 -21.40 4.03
N ILE A 95 0.17 -20.91 2.85
CA ILE A 95 0.58 -21.41 1.54
C ILE A 95 2.06 -21.08 1.29
N PHE A 96 2.47 -19.83 1.54
CA PHE A 96 3.84 -19.38 1.24
C PHE A 96 4.85 -19.76 2.33
N ALA A 97 4.43 -19.87 3.59
CA ALA A 97 5.26 -20.37 4.69
C ALA A 97 5.41 -21.90 4.68
N ARG A 98 4.74 -22.62 3.77
CA ARG A 98 4.87 -24.07 3.60
C ARG A 98 6.32 -24.43 3.36
N SER A 99 6.83 -25.48 3.97
CA SER A 99 8.19 -25.93 3.68
C SER A 99 8.25 -26.52 2.27
N ALA A 100 9.27 -26.19 1.49
CA ALA A 100 9.48 -26.77 0.17
C ALA A 100 9.68 -28.29 0.16
N THR A 101 10.04 -28.88 1.30
CA THR A 101 10.19 -30.34 1.42
C THR A 101 8.85 -31.09 1.43
N LEU A 102 7.73 -30.38 1.45
CA LEU A 102 6.39 -30.96 1.43
C LEU A 102 5.91 -31.11 -0.02
N PRO A 103 5.08 -32.13 -0.30
CA PRO A 103 4.52 -32.30 -1.64
C PRO A 103 3.74 -31.04 -2.06
N PRO A 104 3.76 -30.72 -3.37
CA PRO A 104 3.02 -29.58 -3.90
C PRO A 104 1.54 -29.71 -3.56
N LEU A 105 0.87 -28.56 -3.39
CA LEU A 105 -0.56 -28.53 -3.10
C LEU A 105 -1.32 -29.14 -4.27
N GLU A 106 -2.01 -30.25 -4.01
CA GLU A 106 -2.92 -30.85 -4.96
C GLU A 106 -4.15 -29.95 -5.16
N ARG A 107 -4.76 -29.99 -6.35
CA ARG A 107 -6.03 -29.29 -6.61
C ARG A 107 -7.14 -29.73 -5.64
N SER A 108 -7.07 -30.95 -5.11
CA SER A 108 -7.96 -31.48 -4.08
C SER A 108 -8.00 -30.60 -2.82
N THR A 109 -6.90 -29.92 -2.47
CA THR A 109 -6.80 -29.04 -1.29
C THR A 109 -7.60 -27.74 -1.43
N LEU A 110 -7.92 -27.33 -2.67
CA LEU A 110 -8.73 -26.15 -2.96
C LEU A 110 -10.25 -26.44 -2.89
N TYR A 111 -10.66 -27.70 -2.69
CA TYR A 111 -12.06 -28.06 -2.49
C TYR A 111 -12.38 -28.13 -1.00
N PRO A 112 -13.50 -27.54 -0.56
CA PRO A 112 -13.86 -27.53 0.85
C PRO A 112 -14.12 -28.96 1.35
N ASN A 113 -13.58 -29.29 2.53
CA ASN A 113 -13.83 -30.57 3.18
C ASN A 113 -15.32 -30.77 3.49
N LYS A 114 -15.75 -32.04 3.59
CA LYS A 114 -17.11 -32.43 3.99
C LYS A 114 -17.66 -31.63 5.20
N PRO A 115 -16.95 -31.48 6.34
CA PRO A 115 -17.40 -30.65 7.46
C PRO A 115 -17.65 -29.18 7.06
N THR A 116 -16.76 -28.56 6.29
CA THR A 116 -16.94 -27.18 5.81
C THR A 116 -18.17 -27.07 4.93
N CYS A 117 -18.42 -28.04 4.04
CA CYS A 117 -19.63 -28.08 3.21
C CYS A 117 -20.90 -28.17 4.05
N ILE A 118 -20.91 -28.97 5.12
CA ILE A 118 -22.04 -29.07 6.05
C ILE A 118 -22.29 -27.74 6.74
N VAL A 119 -21.25 -27.08 7.25
CA VAL A 119 -21.37 -25.75 7.89
C VAL A 119 -21.86 -24.70 6.89
N CYS A 120 -21.33 -24.66 5.67
CA CYS A 120 -21.81 -23.78 4.62
C CYS A 120 -23.29 -24.04 4.29
N ALA A 121 -23.73 -25.30 4.23
CA ALA A 121 -25.12 -25.65 3.98
C ALA A 121 -26.04 -25.18 5.13
N ILE A 122 -25.63 -25.37 6.38
CA ILE A 122 -26.37 -24.89 7.56
C ILE A 122 -26.50 -23.37 7.52
N VAL A 123 -25.39 -22.65 7.29
CA VAL A 123 -25.40 -21.18 7.22
C VAL A 123 -26.24 -20.68 6.04
N PHE A 124 -26.15 -21.34 4.88
CA PHE A 124 -27.00 -21.04 3.74
C PHE A 124 -28.49 -21.18 4.09
N LEU A 125 -28.88 -22.29 4.72
CA LEU A 125 -30.26 -22.53 5.17
C LEU A 125 -30.73 -21.52 6.22
N LEU A 126 -29.85 -21.09 7.12
CA LEU A 126 -30.18 -20.06 8.11
C LEU A 126 -30.41 -18.70 7.46
N ILE A 127 -29.61 -18.32 6.46
CA ILE A 127 -29.74 -17.04 5.75
C ILE A 127 -31.00 -17.04 4.87
N THR A 128 -31.32 -18.16 4.21
CA THR A 128 -32.58 -18.30 3.44
C THR A 128 -33.79 -18.23 4.37
N TYR A 129 -33.74 -18.87 5.53
CA TYR A 129 -34.79 -18.78 6.53
C TYR A 129 -35.00 -17.33 7.01
N GLN A 130 -33.91 -16.59 7.23
CA GLN A 130 -33.94 -15.18 7.62
C GLN A 130 -34.29 -14.20 6.47
N ARG A 131 -34.52 -14.70 5.24
CA ARG A 131 -34.87 -13.89 4.04
C ARG A 131 -33.94 -12.69 3.81
N LEU A 132 -32.65 -12.86 4.08
CA LEU A 132 -31.66 -11.81 3.90
C LEU A 132 -31.36 -11.54 2.41
N PRO A 133 -30.90 -10.33 2.06
CA PRO A 133 -30.51 -10.01 0.69
C PRO A 133 -29.35 -10.90 0.22
N PHE A 134 -29.27 -11.12 -1.10
CA PHE A 134 -28.25 -11.97 -1.72
C PHE A 134 -26.80 -11.60 -1.33
N THR A 135 -26.52 -10.31 -1.12
CA THR A 135 -25.20 -9.84 -0.70
C THR A 135 -24.73 -10.45 0.63
N ASN A 136 -25.65 -10.70 1.57
CA ASN A 136 -25.31 -11.29 2.86
C ASN A 136 -24.83 -12.74 2.76
N TYR A 137 -25.27 -13.49 1.74
CA TYR A 137 -24.79 -14.85 1.50
C TYR A 137 -23.29 -14.85 1.25
N LEU A 138 -22.80 -13.93 0.41
CA LEU A 138 -21.38 -13.80 0.12
C LEU A 138 -20.57 -13.47 1.37
N TYR A 139 -21.04 -12.50 2.17
CA TYR A 139 -20.33 -12.08 3.39
C TYR A 139 -20.17 -13.20 4.43
N TYR A 140 -21.19 -14.04 4.62
CA TYR A 140 -21.12 -15.11 5.62
C TYR A 140 -20.49 -16.40 5.10
N LEU A 141 -20.69 -16.78 3.83
CA LEU A 141 -20.18 -18.04 3.29
C LEU A 141 -18.69 -17.98 2.93
N LEU A 142 -18.21 -16.85 2.41
CA LEU A 142 -16.82 -16.69 1.99
C LEU A 142 -15.80 -16.90 3.13
N PRO A 143 -15.94 -16.31 4.34
CA PRO A 143 -15.01 -16.58 5.43
C PRO A 143 -15.03 -18.06 5.86
N ILE A 144 -16.20 -18.72 5.87
CA ILE A 144 -16.31 -20.16 6.21
C ILE A 144 -15.58 -21.01 5.18
N TYR A 145 -15.75 -20.69 3.90
CA TYR A 145 -15.04 -21.34 2.81
C TYR A 145 -13.51 -21.19 2.97
N LEU A 146 -13.02 -19.97 3.21
CA LEU A 146 -11.60 -19.70 3.42
C LEU A 146 -11.03 -20.42 4.66
N ILE A 147 -11.79 -20.47 5.75
CA ILE A 147 -11.43 -21.26 6.95
C ILE A 147 -11.27 -22.73 6.59
N GLY A 148 -12.21 -23.28 5.82
CA GLY A 148 -12.11 -24.66 5.32
C GLY A 148 -10.85 -24.91 4.52
N LEU A 149 -10.48 -23.97 3.63
CA LEU A 149 -9.24 -24.07 2.87
C LEU A 149 -7.99 -24.03 3.76
N CYS A 150 -7.96 -23.13 4.77
CA CYS A 150 -6.87 -23.11 5.74
C CYS A 150 -6.70 -24.47 6.43
N PHE A 151 -7.81 -25.09 6.86
CA PHE A 151 -7.78 -26.42 7.45
C PHE A 151 -7.25 -27.48 6.48
N ASN A 152 -7.63 -27.45 5.21
CA ASN A 152 -7.12 -28.37 4.20
C ASN A 152 -5.60 -28.22 4.02
N VAL A 153 -5.13 -26.98 3.88
CA VAL A 153 -3.72 -26.67 3.72
C VAL A 153 -2.92 -27.17 4.93
N TRP A 154 -3.42 -26.92 6.14
CA TRP A 154 -2.75 -27.39 7.36
C TRP A 154 -2.81 -28.90 7.55
N ALA A 155 -3.90 -29.57 7.15
CA ALA A 155 -4.04 -31.02 7.26
C ALA A 155 -2.98 -31.77 6.42
N THR A 156 -2.62 -31.23 5.25
CA THR A 156 -1.58 -31.81 4.39
C THR A 156 -0.15 -31.54 4.86
N SER A 157 0.05 -30.59 5.78
CA SER A 157 1.34 -30.24 6.36
C SER A 157 1.30 -30.35 7.88
N PRO A 158 1.26 -31.58 8.45
CA PRO A 158 1.13 -31.77 9.88
C PRO A 158 2.25 -31.10 10.68
N ARG A 159 3.44 -30.82 10.10
CA ARG A 159 4.48 -30.00 10.75
C ARG A 159 4.13 -28.50 10.90
N GLN A 160 3.36 -27.91 9.99
CA GLN A 160 2.81 -26.55 10.15
C GLN A 160 1.60 -26.56 11.09
N TRP A 161 0.77 -27.59 11.00
CA TRP A 161 -0.26 -27.87 12.00
C TRP A 161 0.36 -28.12 13.39
N PHE A 162 1.56 -28.71 13.50
CA PHE A 162 2.34 -28.84 14.75
C PHE A 162 2.90 -27.49 15.24
N ILE A 163 2.98 -26.44 14.42
CA ILE A 163 3.35 -25.07 14.86
C ILE A 163 2.10 -24.29 15.34
N VAL A 164 0.92 -24.61 14.81
CA VAL A 164 -0.35 -23.91 15.14
C VAL A 164 -1.19 -24.67 16.19
N VAL A 165 -1.16 -26.00 16.21
CA VAL A 165 -2.01 -26.89 17.03
C VAL A 165 -1.24 -27.61 18.15
N LYS A 166 0.09 -27.79 18.07
CA LYS A 166 0.87 -28.06 19.31
C LYS A 166 0.81 -26.87 20.28
N SER A 167 0.31 -25.72 19.82
CA SER A 167 -0.06 -24.55 20.63
C SER A 167 -1.37 -24.74 21.40
N PHE A 168 -2.21 -25.71 21.04
CA PHE A 168 -3.52 -25.96 21.64
C PHE A 168 -3.65 -27.36 22.28
N ASP A 169 -3.13 -28.43 21.66
CA ASP A 169 -3.21 -29.79 22.23
C ASP A 169 -2.13 -30.08 23.29
N TRP A 170 -1.14 -29.19 23.47
CA TRP A 170 -0.13 -29.26 24.54
C TRP A 170 -0.56 -28.54 25.82
N ILE A 171 -1.73 -27.87 25.80
CA ILE A 171 -2.32 -27.16 26.95
C ILE A 171 -2.80 -28.14 28.03
N THR A 172 -3.05 -29.40 27.67
CA THR A 172 -3.53 -30.42 28.61
C THR A 172 -2.43 -31.33 29.17
N ALA A 173 -1.18 -31.25 28.68
CA ALA A 173 -0.15 -32.25 29.00
C ALA A 173 1.26 -31.73 29.36
N MET A 174 1.50 -30.41 29.50
CA MET A 174 2.86 -29.95 29.86
C MET A 174 2.98 -28.83 30.89
N SER A 175 4.13 -28.85 31.57
CA SER A 175 4.47 -27.99 32.71
C SER A 175 4.34 -26.48 32.42
N THR A 176 4.03 -25.73 33.48
CA THR A 176 3.66 -24.31 33.47
C THR A 176 4.76 -23.34 33.00
N THR A 177 6.02 -23.77 32.92
CA THR A 177 7.17 -22.90 32.59
C THR A 177 7.36 -22.72 31.08
N VAL A 178 7.23 -23.79 30.28
CA VAL A 178 7.41 -23.71 28.82
C VAL A 178 6.22 -23.00 28.14
N LEU A 179 5.01 -23.21 28.67
CA LEU A 179 3.78 -22.58 28.19
C LEU A 179 3.83 -21.05 28.39
N LYS A 180 4.40 -20.58 29.52
CA LYS A 180 4.70 -19.16 29.75
C LYS A 180 5.67 -18.60 28.72
N THR A 181 6.79 -19.28 28.45
CA THR A 181 7.77 -18.78 27.46
C THR A 181 7.21 -18.70 26.03
N PHE A 182 6.35 -19.64 25.66
CA PHE A 182 5.69 -19.65 24.36
C PHE A 182 4.64 -18.54 24.22
N LEU A 183 3.76 -18.38 25.22
CA LEU A 183 2.75 -17.32 25.24
C LEU A 183 3.40 -15.94 25.23
N ILE A 184 4.47 -15.73 26.01
CA ILE A 184 5.23 -14.47 26.02
C ILE A 184 5.79 -14.17 24.62
N LYS A 185 6.34 -15.18 23.93
CA LYS A 185 6.87 -15.01 22.57
C LYS A 185 5.77 -14.61 21.58
N TRP A 186 4.63 -15.28 21.57
CA TRP A 186 3.52 -14.93 20.68
C TRP A 186 2.89 -13.58 20.97
N ILE A 187 2.66 -13.28 22.26
CA ILE A 187 2.18 -11.97 22.69
C ILE A 187 3.16 -10.89 22.26
N SER A 188 4.48 -11.12 22.39
CA SER A 188 5.48 -10.15 21.94
C SER A 188 5.45 -9.92 20.42
N ILE A 189 5.31 -10.99 19.61
CA ILE A 189 5.22 -10.87 18.15
C ILE A 189 3.94 -10.15 17.74
N ALA A 190 2.80 -10.53 18.34
CA ALA A 190 1.52 -9.90 18.09
C ALA A 190 1.52 -8.42 18.52
N ALA A 191 2.16 -8.09 19.65
CA ALA A 191 2.31 -6.73 20.12
C ALA A 191 3.20 -5.90 19.17
N ILE A 192 4.33 -6.43 18.70
CA ILE A 192 5.21 -5.74 17.74
C ILE A 192 4.48 -5.52 16.42
N PHE A 193 3.81 -6.55 15.90
CA PHE A 193 3.03 -6.46 14.67
C PHE A 193 1.88 -5.45 14.79
N GLY A 194 1.07 -5.56 15.85
CA GLY A 194 -0.02 -4.62 16.14
C GLY A 194 0.48 -3.19 16.32
N PHE A 195 1.59 -2.98 17.03
CA PHE A 195 2.21 -1.67 17.20
C PHE A 195 2.68 -1.09 15.86
N SER A 196 3.33 -1.90 15.01
CA SER A 196 3.73 -1.45 13.67
C SER A 196 2.53 -1.05 12.81
N LEU A 197 1.45 -1.84 12.83
CA LEU A 197 0.21 -1.52 12.13
C LEU A 197 -0.44 -0.25 12.66
N CYS A 198 -0.46 -0.03 13.98
CA CYS A 198 -0.99 1.20 14.57
C CYS A 198 -0.20 2.43 14.09
N ILE A 199 1.13 2.33 14.00
CA ILE A 199 1.97 3.42 13.47
C ILE A 199 1.63 3.69 12.00
N PHE A 200 1.58 2.66 11.14
CA PHE A 200 1.20 2.80 9.72
C PHE A 200 -0.19 3.41 9.54
N VAL A 201 -1.20 2.90 10.23
CA VAL A 201 -2.57 3.44 10.19
C VAL A 201 -2.61 4.89 10.68
N SER A 202 -1.83 5.24 11.71
CA SER A 202 -1.81 6.61 12.25
C SER A 202 -1.24 7.64 11.26
N ALA A 203 -0.38 7.23 10.31
CA ALA A 203 0.14 8.11 9.27
C ALA A 203 -0.94 8.65 8.32
N PHE A 204 -2.05 7.91 8.13
CA PHE A 204 -3.20 8.37 7.35
C PHE A 204 -4.03 9.44 8.08
N PHE A 205 -3.95 9.50 9.41
CA PHE A 205 -4.63 10.51 10.21
C PHE A 205 -3.76 11.74 10.46
N GLN A 206 -2.47 11.53 10.75
CA GLN A 206 -1.52 12.58 11.04
C GLN A 206 -0.21 12.36 10.28
N ARG A 207 0.09 13.28 9.35
CA ARG A 207 1.30 13.18 8.51
C ARG A 207 2.60 13.31 9.30
N SER A 208 2.57 13.96 10.46
CA SER A 208 3.72 14.08 11.37
C SER A 208 4.24 12.72 11.83
N VAL A 209 3.40 11.68 11.83
CA VAL A 209 3.84 10.31 12.14
C VAL A 209 4.86 9.81 11.12
N LEU A 210 4.76 10.21 9.84
CA LEU A 210 5.74 9.83 8.82
C LEU A 210 7.13 10.43 9.11
N SER A 211 7.17 11.64 9.67
CA SER A 211 8.43 12.24 10.15
C SER A 211 9.03 11.38 11.26
N LEU A 212 8.21 10.88 12.20
CA LEU A 212 8.65 9.98 13.27
C LEU A 212 9.11 8.62 12.73
N MET A 213 8.44 8.07 11.71
CA MET A 213 8.88 6.83 11.06
C MET A 213 10.24 7.01 10.39
N LEU A 214 10.47 8.14 9.71
CA LEU A 214 11.73 8.46 9.07
C LEU A 214 12.88 8.67 10.06
N THR A 215 12.61 9.34 11.19
CA THR A 215 13.63 9.49 12.25
C THR A 215 13.95 8.15 12.90
N PHE A 216 12.96 7.28 13.14
CA PHE A 216 13.23 5.90 13.59
C PHE A 216 14.05 5.11 12.56
N LEU A 217 13.67 5.20 11.28
CA LEU A 217 14.34 4.53 10.17
C LEU A 217 15.81 4.97 10.01
N SER A 218 16.12 6.24 10.31
CA SER A 218 17.49 6.79 10.27
C SER A 218 18.48 6.01 11.15
N VAL A 219 18.02 5.48 12.28
CA VAL A 219 18.84 4.80 13.28
C VAL A 219 18.97 3.30 12.99
N VAL A 220 18.08 2.72 12.17
CA VAL A 220 17.99 1.28 11.94
C VAL A 220 19.30 0.64 11.46
N PRO A 221 20.03 1.17 10.45
CA PRO A 221 21.29 0.56 10.02
C PRO A 221 22.38 0.61 11.09
N SER A 222 22.40 1.66 11.91
CA SER A 222 23.38 1.81 12.99
C SER A 222 23.19 0.77 14.11
N LEU A 223 21.94 0.44 14.44
CA LEU A 223 21.61 -0.58 15.44
C LEU A 223 21.93 -2.00 14.96
N GLN A 224 21.85 -2.21 13.65
CA GLN A 224 22.16 -3.49 13.02
C GLN A 224 23.65 -3.67 12.75
N GLY A 225 24.49 -2.72 13.18
CA GLY A 225 25.91 -2.63 12.88
C GLY A 225 26.62 -3.97 12.95
N ASN A 226 26.85 -4.57 11.78
CA ASN A 226 27.89 -5.57 11.63
C ASN A 226 29.22 -4.84 11.85
N LYS A 227 29.76 -4.96 13.07
CA LYS A 227 31.07 -4.41 13.49
C LYS A 227 32.26 -4.90 12.64
N LEU A 228 32.01 -5.73 11.64
CA LEU A 228 33.00 -6.42 10.82
C LEU A 228 33.56 -5.56 9.68
N TYR A 229 32.89 -4.47 9.25
CA TYR A 229 33.29 -3.74 8.04
C TYR A 229 33.26 -2.19 8.22
N PRO A 230 34.43 -1.51 8.29
CA PRO A 230 34.51 -0.06 8.50
C PRO A 230 34.04 0.78 7.30
N TRP A 231 34.00 0.19 6.09
CA TRP A 231 33.62 0.87 4.84
C TRP A 231 32.15 1.30 4.77
N ASN A 232 31.31 0.86 5.71
CA ASN A 232 29.88 1.19 5.75
C ASN A 232 29.56 2.52 6.46
N ILE A 233 30.54 3.19 7.06
CA ILE A 233 30.30 4.41 7.86
C ILE A 233 29.75 5.54 6.99
N LEU A 234 30.33 5.78 5.80
CA LEU A 234 29.87 6.84 4.90
C LEU A 234 28.42 6.61 4.46
N TRP A 235 28.09 5.40 4.03
CA TRP A 235 26.73 5.04 3.61
C TRP A 235 25.71 5.11 4.75
N ASN A 236 26.10 4.74 5.98
CA ASN A 236 25.27 4.94 7.16
C ASN A 236 25.02 6.42 7.48
N ILE A 237 26.04 7.28 7.34
CA ILE A 237 25.89 8.74 7.52
C ILE A 237 24.97 9.32 6.43
N LEU A 238 25.14 8.90 5.18
CA LEU A 238 24.28 9.31 4.07
C LEU A 238 22.83 8.87 4.29
N TRP A 239 22.58 7.64 4.72
CA TRP A 239 21.26 7.15 5.09
C TRP A 239 20.65 7.99 6.22
N PHE A 240 21.40 8.19 7.30
CA PHE A 240 20.95 8.96 8.44
C PHE A 240 20.58 10.39 8.04
N GLY A 241 21.46 11.08 7.32
CA GLY A 241 21.24 12.43 6.83
C GLY A 241 20.05 12.54 5.89
N THR A 242 19.93 11.63 4.92
CA THR A 242 18.80 11.64 3.97
C THR A 242 17.46 11.35 4.66
N CYS A 243 17.40 10.41 5.61
CA CYS A 243 16.20 10.19 6.42
C CYS A 243 15.80 11.43 7.22
N LEU A 244 16.75 12.13 7.85
CA LEU A 244 16.46 13.34 8.62
C LEU A 244 15.94 14.47 7.73
N VAL A 245 16.56 14.72 6.58
CA VAL A 245 16.08 15.74 5.65
C VAL A 245 14.69 15.37 5.10
N LEU A 246 14.48 14.10 4.74
CA LEU A 246 13.17 13.62 4.28
C LEU A 246 12.08 13.76 5.36
N SER A 247 12.43 13.71 6.65
CA SER A 247 11.48 13.84 7.76
C SER A 247 10.82 15.22 7.84
N ILE A 248 11.39 16.25 7.20
CA ILE A 248 10.84 17.61 7.17
C ILE A 248 9.61 17.68 6.25
N PHE A 249 9.61 16.94 5.14
CA PHE A 249 8.60 17.06 4.10
C PHE A 249 7.16 16.73 4.54
N PRO A 250 6.91 15.68 5.34
CA PRO A 250 5.56 15.41 5.84
C PRO A 250 4.96 16.53 6.71
N GLN A 251 5.80 17.42 7.25
CA GLN A 251 5.37 18.59 8.03
C GLN A 251 5.02 19.80 7.14
N LEU A 252 5.52 19.82 5.90
CA LEU A 252 5.19 20.86 4.94
C LEU A 252 3.74 20.71 4.47
N GLU A 253 3.12 21.83 4.11
CA GLU A 253 1.76 21.83 3.57
C GLU A 253 1.66 20.97 2.32
N THR A 254 0.47 20.40 2.06
CA THR A 254 0.18 19.69 0.81
C THR A 254 0.61 20.50 -0.41
N VAL A 255 1.35 19.85 -1.30
CA VAL A 255 1.74 20.43 -2.57
C VAL A 255 0.50 20.80 -3.39
N GLY A 256 0.59 21.89 -4.15
CA GLY A 256 -0.43 22.32 -5.11
C GLY A 256 -1.05 23.67 -4.79
N LYS A 257 -0.87 24.21 -3.58
CA LYS A 257 -1.42 25.54 -3.22
C LYS A 257 -0.54 26.69 -3.69
N THR A 258 0.78 26.59 -3.51
CA THR A 258 1.74 27.65 -3.86
C THR A 258 2.90 27.09 -4.69
N PRO A 259 3.13 27.59 -5.92
CA PRO A 259 4.32 27.23 -6.68
C PRO A 259 5.56 27.83 -6.03
N ILE A 260 6.65 27.06 -5.94
CA ILE A 260 7.96 27.51 -5.43
C ILE A 260 9.01 27.18 -6.51
N PRO A 261 9.10 27.98 -7.60
CA PRO A 261 9.95 27.66 -8.76
C PRO A 261 11.43 27.53 -8.42
N PHE A 262 11.92 28.29 -7.44
CA PHE A 262 13.32 28.26 -7.02
C PHE A 262 13.78 26.86 -6.60
N LEU A 263 12.92 26.11 -5.92
CA LEU A 263 13.26 24.78 -5.44
C LEU A 263 13.31 23.76 -6.58
N VAL A 264 12.39 23.88 -7.55
CA VAL A 264 12.40 23.06 -8.77
C VAL A 264 13.67 23.33 -9.58
N LEU A 265 14.01 24.60 -9.80
CA LEU A 265 15.24 24.99 -10.49
C LEU A 265 16.50 24.49 -9.77
N GLY A 266 16.55 24.63 -8.45
CA GLY A 266 17.64 24.09 -7.63
C GLY A 266 17.81 22.59 -7.82
N THR A 267 16.72 21.83 -7.80
CA THR A 267 16.78 20.37 -7.98
C THR A 267 17.25 19.94 -9.36
N SER A 268 16.82 20.64 -10.41
CA SER A 268 17.28 20.39 -11.78
C SER A 268 18.75 20.74 -11.99
N PHE A 269 19.28 21.71 -11.21
CA PHE A 269 20.72 22.01 -11.17
C PHE A 269 21.52 20.95 -10.39
N PHE A 270 21.03 20.49 -9.24
CA PHE A 270 21.72 19.52 -8.40
C PHE A 270 21.72 18.09 -8.97
N ALA A 271 20.67 17.67 -9.68
CA ALA A 271 20.56 16.32 -10.25
C ALA A 271 21.73 15.90 -11.16
N PRO A 272 22.16 16.69 -12.18
CA PRO A 272 23.32 16.33 -13.00
C PRO A 272 24.64 16.33 -12.20
N PHE A 273 24.76 17.16 -11.17
CA PHE A 273 25.92 17.15 -10.26
C PHE A 273 25.99 15.85 -9.45
N LEU A 274 24.87 15.40 -8.88
CA LEU A 274 24.79 14.11 -8.18
C LEU A 274 25.12 12.94 -9.13
N LEU A 275 24.61 12.99 -10.36
CA LEU A 275 24.93 11.99 -11.37
C LEU A 275 26.42 11.98 -11.73
N HIS A 276 27.06 13.16 -11.79
CA HIS A 276 28.50 13.27 -12.00
C HIS A 276 29.32 12.70 -10.84
N LEU A 277 28.90 12.92 -9.59
CA LEU A 277 29.55 12.33 -8.42
C LEU A 277 29.44 10.80 -8.44
N ALA A 278 28.27 10.27 -8.78
CA ALA A 278 28.06 8.83 -8.95
C ALA A 278 28.94 8.27 -10.08
N GLN A 279 29.05 8.99 -11.21
CA GLN A 279 29.91 8.60 -12.33
C GLN A 279 31.38 8.41 -11.91
N LYS A 280 31.91 9.26 -11.02
CA LYS A 280 33.29 9.15 -10.54
C LYS A 280 33.57 7.89 -9.70
N GLN A 281 32.53 7.26 -9.16
CA GLN A 281 32.69 6.01 -8.39
C GLN A 281 32.83 4.78 -9.29
N PHE A 282 32.45 4.88 -10.57
CA PHE A 282 32.67 3.81 -11.54
C PHE A 282 34.11 3.91 -12.07
N HIS A 283 34.95 2.91 -11.76
CA HIS A 283 36.34 2.86 -12.20
C HIS A 283 36.51 2.50 -13.70
N HIS A 284 35.46 2.01 -14.36
CA HIS A 284 35.44 1.63 -15.78
C HIS A 284 34.69 2.66 -16.66
N GLU A 285 34.79 2.51 -17.97
CA GLU A 285 34.12 3.36 -18.96
C GLU A 285 32.62 3.50 -18.64
N THR A 286 32.22 4.72 -18.24
CA THR A 286 30.81 5.05 -17.99
C THR A 286 29.98 4.87 -19.24
N SER A 287 28.76 4.33 -19.13
CA SER A 287 27.87 4.19 -20.30
C SER A 287 27.61 5.53 -20.98
N SER A 288 27.50 5.47 -22.31
CA SER A 288 26.97 6.58 -23.11
C SER A 288 25.57 7.02 -22.64
N ALA A 289 24.77 6.09 -22.10
CA ALA A 289 23.46 6.35 -21.51
C ALA A 289 23.53 7.31 -20.31
N LEU A 290 24.45 7.10 -19.36
CA LEU A 290 24.65 7.99 -18.22
C LEU A 290 25.14 9.37 -18.65
N ILE A 291 26.03 9.44 -19.65
CA ILE A 291 26.52 10.70 -20.19
C ILE A 291 25.37 11.48 -20.85
N PHE A 292 24.58 10.81 -21.70
CA PHE A 292 23.41 11.39 -22.35
C PHE A 292 22.39 11.88 -21.33
N LEU A 293 22.08 11.08 -20.31
CA LEU A 293 21.13 11.44 -19.26
C LEU A 293 21.58 12.68 -18.48
N LYS A 294 22.87 12.81 -18.18
CA LYS A 294 23.44 14.00 -17.54
C LYS A 294 23.21 15.26 -18.38
N TRP A 295 23.42 15.17 -19.70
CA TRP A 295 23.12 16.29 -20.61
C TRP A 295 21.63 16.62 -20.66
N CYS A 296 20.75 15.61 -20.70
CA CYS A 296 19.30 15.82 -20.67
C CYS A 296 18.84 16.51 -19.37
N LEU A 297 19.37 16.10 -18.23
CA LEU A 297 19.09 16.74 -16.93
C LEU A 297 19.61 18.18 -16.91
N GLY A 298 20.83 18.45 -17.40
CA GLY A 298 21.36 19.81 -17.51
C GLY A 298 20.53 20.69 -18.47
N PHE A 299 20.07 20.14 -19.59
CA PHE A 299 19.20 20.85 -20.52
C PHE A 299 17.82 21.14 -19.93
N SER A 300 17.28 20.22 -19.11
CA SER A 300 16.01 20.41 -18.40
C SER A 300 16.02 21.63 -17.48
N PHE A 301 17.16 21.92 -16.84
CA PHE A 301 17.34 23.13 -16.03
C PHE A 301 17.18 24.40 -16.87
N ILE A 302 17.82 24.47 -18.04
CA ILE A 302 17.72 25.61 -18.97
C ILE A 302 16.26 25.79 -19.42
N LEU A 303 15.58 24.70 -19.80
CA LEU A 303 14.20 24.76 -20.27
C LEU A 303 13.21 25.18 -19.18
N GLN A 304 13.43 24.78 -17.93
CA GLN A 304 12.61 25.23 -16.81
C GLN A 304 12.78 26.73 -16.56
N ILE A 305 14.01 27.27 -16.65
CA ILE A 305 14.24 28.73 -16.57
C ILE A 305 13.41 29.43 -17.64
N ILE A 306 13.53 28.99 -18.90
CA ILE A 306 12.79 29.56 -20.03
C ILE A 306 11.28 29.51 -19.78
N SER A 307 10.77 28.38 -19.28
CA SER A 307 9.34 28.23 -18.99
C SER A 307 8.85 29.20 -17.92
N TYR A 308 9.63 29.45 -16.87
CA TYR A 308 9.27 30.39 -15.81
C TYR A 308 9.42 31.86 -16.22
N THR A 309 10.39 32.19 -17.08
CA THR A 309 10.60 33.58 -17.54
C THR A 309 9.63 34.00 -18.65
N CYS A 310 9.27 33.08 -19.54
CA CYS A 310 8.39 33.39 -20.67
C CYS A 310 6.91 33.31 -20.26
N THR A 311 6.11 34.29 -20.71
CA THR A 311 4.65 34.31 -20.50
C THR A 311 3.97 33.15 -21.21
N THR A 312 4.40 32.84 -22.44
CA THR A 312 3.98 31.67 -23.21
C THR A 312 5.08 30.61 -23.22
N VAL A 313 4.70 29.34 -23.02
CA VAL A 313 5.66 28.22 -23.04
C VAL A 313 6.07 27.95 -24.49
N PRO A 314 7.36 28.07 -24.86
CA PRO A 314 7.83 27.80 -26.22
C PRO A 314 7.58 26.36 -26.66
N MET A 315 7.40 26.15 -27.97
CA MET A 315 7.16 24.81 -28.53
C MET A 315 8.30 23.83 -28.22
N VAL A 316 9.55 24.32 -28.18
CA VAL A 316 10.73 23.51 -27.85
C VAL A 316 10.64 22.92 -26.44
N VAL A 317 10.16 23.70 -25.47
CA VAL A 317 9.96 23.22 -24.08
C VAL A 317 8.88 22.14 -24.06
N LYS A 318 7.76 22.36 -24.75
CA LYS A 318 6.67 21.37 -24.83
C LYS A 318 7.14 20.07 -25.47
N LEU A 319 7.87 20.15 -26.59
CA LEU A 319 8.42 18.99 -27.29
C LEU A 319 9.34 18.19 -26.36
N PHE A 320 10.28 18.86 -25.68
CA PHE A 320 11.18 18.19 -24.75
C PHE A 320 10.44 17.54 -23.57
N CYS A 321 9.44 18.22 -23.01
CA CYS A 321 8.61 17.67 -21.94
C CYS A 321 7.92 16.37 -22.39
N TRP A 322 7.29 16.36 -23.55
CA TRP A 322 6.66 15.14 -24.07
C TRP A 322 7.67 14.02 -24.41
N LEU A 323 8.84 14.37 -24.94
CA LEU A 323 9.91 13.41 -25.23
C LEU A 323 10.58 12.85 -23.96
N SER A 324 10.51 13.56 -22.84
CA SER A 324 11.09 13.08 -21.58
C SER A 324 10.43 11.80 -21.05
N PHE A 325 9.15 11.54 -21.38
CA PHE A 325 8.45 10.31 -20.99
C PHE A 325 9.04 9.05 -21.64
N PRO A 326 9.08 8.91 -22.98
CA PRO A 326 9.67 7.73 -23.60
C PRO A 326 11.16 7.62 -23.26
N PHE A 327 11.91 8.73 -23.21
CA PHE A 327 13.31 8.71 -22.82
C PHE A 327 13.54 8.19 -21.40
N GLY A 328 12.63 8.49 -20.46
CA GLY A 328 12.69 7.96 -19.11
C GLY A 328 12.71 6.43 -19.03
N PHE A 329 12.11 5.74 -20.01
CA PHE A 329 12.07 4.28 -20.07
C PHE A 329 13.09 3.68 -21.03
N THR A 330 13.47 4.39 -22.11
CA THR A 330 14.36 3.83 -23.13
C THR A 330 15.85 3.99 -22.80
N VAL A 331 16.26 5.12 -22.21
CA VAL A 331 17.68 5.38 -21.91
C VAL A 331 18.30 4.32 -20.99
N PRO A 332 17.62 3.85 -19.92
CA PRO A 332 18.18 2.83 -19.04
C PRO A 332 18.46 1.46 -19.69
N PHE A 333 17.88 1.17 -20.86
CA PHE A 333 18.19 -0.07 -21.61
C PHE A 333 19.57 -0.04 -22.29
N PHE A 334 20.14 1.15 -22.47
CA PHE A 334 21.48 1.37 -23.01
C PHE A 334 22.55 1.51 -21.92
N ALA A 335 22.17 1.41 -20.63
CA ALA A 335 23.12 1.39 -19.52
C ALA A 335 23.91 0.07 -19.50
N THR A 336 25.05 0.06 -18.80
CA THR A 336 25.84 -1.17 -18.59
C THR A 336 25.04 -2.21 -17.80
N GLN A 337 25.54 -3.45 -17.79
CA GLN A 337 24.97 -4.52 -16.99
C GLN A 337 25.25 -4.35 -15.49
N ASN A 338 26.07 -3.39 -15.06
CA ASN A 338 26.36 -3.15 -13.65
C ASN A 338 25.09 -2.69 -12.90
N LEU A 339 24.74 -3.38 -11.81
CA LEU A 339 23.54 -3.15 -11.01
C LEU A 339 23.46 -1.70 -10.53
N SER A 340 24.57 -1.18 -10.02
CA SER A 340 24.70 0.17 -9.44
C SER A 340 24.43 1.27 -10.47
N GLU A 341 25.16 1.25 -11.58
CA GLU A 341 24.99 2.16 -12.72
C GLU A 341 23.57 2.09 -13.28
N ARG A 342 23.02 0.89 -13.40
CA ARG A 342 21.69 0.66 -13.95
C ARG A 342 20.57 1.22 -13.09
N ILE A 343 20.63 1.01 -11.77
CA ILE A 343 19.67 1.60 -10.82
C ILE A 343 19.76 3.12 -10.88
N ILE A 344 20.98 3.68 -10.82
CA ILE A 344 21.17 5.14 -10.89
C ILE A 344 20.60 5.70 -12.20
N CYS A 345 20.83 5.01 -13.32
CA CYS A 345 20.28 5.40 -14.62
C CYS A 345 18.74 5.39 -14.60
N TRP A 346 18.10 4.33 -14.10
CA TRP A 346 16.64 4.27 -13.97
C TRP A 346 16.08 5.36 -13.05
N LEU A 347 16.70 5.56 -11.88
CA LEU A 347 16.26 6.54 -10.89
C LEU A 347 16.31 7.96 -11.48
N MET A 348 17.40 8.31 -12.16
CA MET A 348 17.60 9.63 -12.75
C MET A 348 16.81 9.83 -14.05
N ALA A 349 16.59 8.77 -14.83
CA ALA A 349 15.79 8.82 -16.06
C ALA A 349 14.31 9.07 -15.78
N LEU A 350 13.76 8.46 -14.71
CA LEU A 350 12.39 8.71 -14.26
C LEU A 350 12.25 10.03 -13.48
N PHE A 351 13.33 10.50 -12.84
CA PHE A 351 13.37 11.82 -12.22
C PHE A 351 13.21 12.95 -13.24
N LEU A 352 13.76 12.81 -14.46
CA LEU A 352 13.66 13.83 -15.52
C LEU A 352 12.21 14.26 -15.81
N PRO A 353 11.28 13.38 -16.24
CA PRO A 353 9.89 13.76 -16.47
C PRO A 353 9.18 14.21 -15.17
N TYR A 354 9.55 13.66 -14.01
CA TYR A 354 8.99 14.07 -12.72
C TYR A 354 9.31 15.53 -12.38
N SER A 355 10.57 15.94 -12.57
CA SER A 355 11.03 17.31 -12.31
C SER A 355 10.29 18.33 -13.18
N LEU A 356 10.00 17.99 -14.44
CA LEU A 356 9.26 18.84 -15.38
C LEU A 356 7.77 18.97 -15.03
N LEU A 357 7.21 17.99 -14.33
CA LEU A 357 5.84 17.95 -13.81
C LEU A 357 5.69 18.54 -12.40
N SER A 358 6.78 19.05 -11.81
CA SER A 358 6.82 19.57 -10.44
C SER A 358 6.69 21.09 -10.40
N LEU A 359 6.05 21.62 -9.34
CA LEU A 359 5.89 23.08 -9.12
C LEU A 359 6.57 23.60 -7.86
N ALA A 360 6.82 22.73 -6.89
CA ALA A 360 7.25 23.11 -5.54
C ALA A 360 8.28 22.09 -5.03
N TYR A 361 8.21 21.72 -3.75
CA TYR A 361 9.20 20.86 -3.09
C TYR A 361 9.20 19.39 -3.52
N GLU A 362 8.21 18.94 -4.31
CA GLU A 362 8.09 17.57 -4.81
C GLU A 362 9.35 17.07 -5.51
N SER A 363 9.96 17.90 -6.36
CA SER A 363 11.16 17.52 -7.09
C SER A 363 12.33 17.29 -6.14
N LEU A 364 12.45 18.09 -5.08
CA LEU A 364 13.48 17.91 -4.05
C LEU A 364 13.22 16.62 -3.27
N PHE A 365 11.97 16.37 -2.89
CA PHE A 365 11.57 15.15 -2.21
C PHE A 365 11.96 13.92 -3.04
N VAL A 366 11.58 13.85 -4.32
CA VAL A 366 11.88 12.67 -5.15
C VAL A 366 13.38 12.52 -5.44
N LEU A 367 14.12 13.62 -5.57
CA LEU A 367 15.58 13.56 -5.70
C LEU A 367 16.25 13.00 -4.43
N LEU A 368 15.84 13.46 -3.24
CA LEU A 368 16.35 12.92 -1.98
C LEU A 368 15.89 11.49 -1.74
N PHE A 369 14.65 11.16 -2.14
CA PHE A 369 14.11 9.81 -2.08
C PHE A 369 14.90 8.85 -2.97
N SER A 370 15.33 9.27 -4.17
CA SER A 370 16.19 8.43 -5.02
C SER A 370 17.56 8.17 -4.41
N VAL A 371 18.16 9.17 -3.75
CA VAL A 371 19.41 8.98 -2.97
C VAL A 371 19.20 8.02 -1.81
N LEU A 372 18.09 8.16 -1.05
CA LEU A 372 17.73 7.25 0.03
C LEU A 372 17.59 5.81 -0.49
N LEU A 373 16.89 5.61 -1.59
CA LEU A 373 16.68 4.29 -2.21
C LEU A 373 17.99 3.65 -2.67
N PHE A 374 18.86 4.40 -3.35
CA PHE A 374 20.17 3.89 -3.75
C PHE A 374 21.03 3.51 -2.54
N THR A 375 21.01 4.36 -1.50
CA THR A 375 21.72 4.09 -0.25
C THR A 375 21.17 2.83 0.44
N TYR A 376 19.86 2.61 0.42
CA TYR A 376 19.24 1.39 0.94
C TYR A 376 19.73 0.13 0.21
N VAL A 377 19.78 0.17 -1.12
CA VAL A 377 20.31 -0.94 -1.93
C VAL A 377 21.75 -1.23 -1.51
N ARG A 378 22.61 -0.21 -1.43
CA ARG A 378 24.01 -0.37 -1.01
C ARG A 378 24.14 -0.98 0.40
N LEU A 379 23.30 -0.57 1.34
CA LEU A 379 23.29 -1.08 2.72
C LEU A 379 22.84 -2.55 2.82
N GLU A 380 21.91 -2.99 1.97
CA GLU A 380 21.54 -4.42 1.89
C GLU A 380 22.70 -5.29 1.34
N PHE A 381 23.58 -4.70 0.52
CA PHE A 381 24.84 -5.31 0.05
C PHE A 381 26.06 -4.91 0.90
N SER A 382 25.86 -4.52 2.17
CA SER A 382 26.94 -4.10 3.09
C SER A 382 28.02 -5.14 3.37
N HIS A 383 27.81 -6.39 2.99
CA HIS A 383 28.80 -7.47 3.08
C HIS A 383 29.85 -7.46 1.96
N LEU A 384 29.57 -6.74 0.86
CA LEU A 384 30.51 -6.56 -0.27
C LEU A 384 31.32 -5.27 -0.09
N SER A 385 32.57 -5.26 -0.57
CA SER A 385 33.34 -4.02 -0.70
C SER A 385 32.70 -3.10 -1.74
N ASP A 386 33.03 -1.80 -1.70
CA ASP A 386 32.49 -0.84 -2.68
C ASP A 386 32.85 -1.25 -4.12
N GLU A 387 34.09 -1.66 -4.38
CA GLU A 387 34.54 -2.14 -5.69
C GLU A 387 33.70 -3.35 -6.18
N GLN A 388 33.50 -4.34 -5.32
CA GLN A 388 32.71 -5.54 -5.64
C GLN A 388 31.24 -5.20 -5.90
N PHE A 389 30.67 -4.26 -5.14
CA PHE A 389 29.29 -3.82 -5.34
C PHE A 389 29.13 -3.06 -6.65
N PHE A 390 30.07 -2.18 -7.01
CA PHE A 390 29.99 -1.42 -8.25
C PHE A 390 30.19 -2.29 -9.50
N GLN A 391 30.93 -3.39 -9.39
CA GLN A 391 31.15 -4.39 -10.45
C GLN A 391 30.09 -5.49 -10.52
N LEU A 392 29.04 -5.43 -9.69
CA LEU A 392 28.04 -6.49 -9.66
C LEU A 392 27.16 -6.43 -10.91
N GLU A 393 27.24 -7.45 -11.76
CA GLU A 393 26.52 -7.52 -13.02
C GLU A 393 25.11 -8.10 -12.88
N VAL A 394 24.19 -7.57 -13.69
CA VAL A 394 22.79 -7.96 -13.82
C VAL A 394 22.63 -8.71 -15.13
N HIS A 395 22.72 -10.04 -15.06
CA HIS A 395 22.43 -10.89 -16.19
C HIS A 395 20.91 -11.10 -16.42
N PRO A 396 20.47 -11.21 -17.68
CA PRO A 396 19.10 -11.64 -17.98
C PRO A 396 18.87 -13.03 -17.38
N LYS A 397 17.74 -13.18 -16.66
CA LYS A 397 17.37 -14.48 -16.07
C LYS A 397 17.26 -15.51 -17.19
N SER A 398 18.17 -16.49 -17.21
CA SER A 398 18.06 -17.67 -18.08
C SER A 398 16.72 -18.36 -17.82
N ALA A 399 16.13 -18.97 -18.84
CA ALA A 399 14.86 -19.69 -18.74
C ALA A 399 14.87 -20.60 -17.50
N PRO A 400 13.78 -20.64 -16.71
CA PRO A 400 13.77 -21.40 -15.47
C PRO A 400 14.04 -22.87 -15.78
N SER A 401 15.17 -23.38 -15.30
CA SER A 401 15.45 -24.82 -15.31
C SER A 401 14.31 -25.55 -14.59
N THR A 402 13.82 -26.63 -15.18
CA THR A 402 12.68 -27.47 -14.80
C THR A 402 12.75 -28.10 -13.40
N GLN A 403 13.76 -27.77 -12.58
CA GLN A 403 13.83 -28.17 -11.19
C GLN A 403 12.78 -27.39 -10.39
N ALA A 404 11.89 -28.14 -9.75
CA ALA A 404 10.71 -27.65 -9.05
C ALA A 404 10.95 -26.36 -8.25
N PHE A 405 10.06 -25.41 -8.50
CA PHE A 405 9.98 -24.10 -7.87
C PHE A 405 9.80 -24.20 -6.35
N GLU A 406 10.88 -24.16 -5.57
CA GLU A 406 10.80 -23.96 -4.12
C GLU A 406 10.57 -22.47 -3.80
N VAL A 407 9.34 -21.97 -3.99
CA VAL A 407 8.87 -20.65 -3.48
C VAL A 407 8.46 -20.76 -2.00
N HIS A 408 8.41 -21.98 -1.49
CA HIS A 408 7.83 -22.37 -0.22
C HIS A 408 8.91 -22.45 0.88
N GLY A 409 8.77 -21.68 1.95
CA GLY A 409 9.61 -21.83 3.14
C GLY A 409 9.19 -20.91 4.28
N PRO A 410 9.57 -21.20 5.53
CA PRO A 410 9.28 -20.30 6.64
C PRO A 410 9.85 -18.90 6.36
N PHE A 411 9.04 -17.86 6.63
CA PHE A 411 9.47 -16.48 6.42
C PHE A 411 10.62 -16.12 7.37
N ASN A 412 11.68 -15.55 6.82
CA ASN A 412 12.83 -15.13 7.60
C ASN A 412 12.58 -13.75 8.23
N VAL A 413 13.24 -13.43 9.35
CA VAL A 413 13.17 -12.11 9.99
C VAL A 413 13.62 -11.01 9.02
N ARG A 414 14.61 -11.30 8.15
CA ARG A 414 15.06 -10.38 7.09
C ARG A 414 13.94 -10.04 6.10
N GLU A 415 13.09 -11.01 5.74
CA GLU A 415 11.97 -10.79 4.81
C GLU A 415 10.90 -9.92 5.45
N TRP A 416 10.56 -10.18 6.72
CA TRP A 416 9.66 -9.32 7.51
C TRP A 416 10.19 -7.89 7.66
N LYS A 417 11.49 -7.73 7.96
CA LYS A 417 12.13 -6.41 8.02
C LYS A 417 11.99 -5.67 6.68
N ARG A 418 12.31 -6.33 5.56
CA ARG A 418 12.19 -5.75 4.22
C ARG A 418 10.74 -5.37 3.90
N ALA A 419 9.77 -6.18 4.29
CA ALA A 419 8.34 -5.89 4.11
C ALA A 419 7.89 -4.66 4.92
N LEU A 420 8.31 -4.54 6.19
CA LEU A 420 8.00 -3.38 7.02
C LEU A 420 8.64 -2.09 6.48
N ILE A 421 9.91 -2.16 6.04
CA ILE A 421 10.58 -1.02 5.40
C ILE A 421 9.89 -0.66 4.09
N LEU A 422 9.46 -1.66 3.30
CA LEU A 422 8.72 -1.42 2.07
C LEU A 422 7.41 -0.66 2.34
N VAL A 423 6.58 -1.12 3.29
CA VAL A 423 5.33 -0.43 3.66
C VAL A 423 5.60 1.00 4.12
N CYS A 424 6.61 1.19 4.99
CA CYS A 424 7.03 2.51 5.44
C CYS A 424 7.39 3.43 4.25
N LEU A 425 8.23 2.95 3.32
CA LEU A 425 8.63 3.73 2.15
C LEU A 425 7.50 3.95 1.14
N VAL A 426 6.53 3.03 1.05
CA VAL A 426 5.29 3.21 0.27
C VAL A 426 4.47 4.36 0.84
N GLU A 427 4.26 4.41 2.15
CA GLU A 427 3.53 5.51 2.80
C GLU A 427 4.27 6.85 2.65
N ILE A 428 5.60 6.85 2.83
CA ILE A 428 6.43 8.04 2.61
C ILE A 428 6.32 8.52 1.16
N ALA A 429 6.41 7.62 0.18
CA ALA A 429 6.26 7.95 -1.23
C ALA A 429 4.86 8.51 -1.54
N PHE A 430 3.82 7.93 -0.95
CA PHE A 430 2.44 8.33 -1.15
C PHE A 430 2.15 9.73 -0.58
N PHE A 431 2.51 9.96 0.69
CA PHE A 431 2.16 11.19 1.40
C PHE A 431 3.18 12.30 1.17
N GLY A 432 4.43 11.97 0.85
CA GLY A 432 5.51 12.93 0.62
C GLY A 432 5.36 13.74 -0.67
N THR A 433 4.66 13.22 -1.69
CA THR A 433 4.44 13.92 -2.97
C THR A 433 3.08 14.60 -3.10
N GLY A 434 2.32 14.76 -2.00
CA GLY A 434 1.00 15.39 -2.02
C GLY A 434 -0.15 14.38 -2.18
N ASN A 435 -0.94 14.25 -1.12
CA ASN A 435 -2.01 13.25 -0.91
C ASN A 435 -3.07 13.20 -2.03
N ILE A 436 -3.54 12.00 -2.44
CA ILE A 436 -4.64 11.81 -3.42
C ILE A 436 -5.96 12.50 -3.00
N ALA A 437 -6.20 12.70 -1.70
CA ALA A 437 -7.35 13.50 -1.25
C ALA A 437 -7.33 14.95 -1.78
N SER A 438 -6.19 15.43 -2.28
CA SER A 438 -6.03 16.72 -2.95
C SER A 438 -6.31 16.67 -4.46
N LEU A 439 -6.82 15.56 -5.04
CA LEU A 439 -7.27 15.49 -6.44
C LEU A 439 -8.17 16.68 -6.82
N ASN A 440 -9.08 17.05 -5.91
CA ASN A 440 -10.00 18.16 -6.08
C ASN A 440 -9.35 19.55 -5.85
N SER A 441 -8.11 19.60 -5.36
CA SER A 441 -7.37 20.84 -5.08
C SER A 441 -6.03 20.93 -5.83
N PHE A 442 -5.76 20.05 -6.80
CA PHE A 442 -4.56 20.20 -7.63
C PHE A 442 -4.70 21.41 -8.54
N ASN A 443 -3.70 22.29 -8.47
CA ASN A 443 -3.62 23.44 -9.33
C ASN A 443 -3.11 22.99 -10.73
N PRO A 444 -3.88 23.17 -11.83
CA PRO A 444 -3.50 22.69 -13.16
C PRO A 444 -2.22 23.33 -13.72
N THR A 445 -1.66 24.35 -13.05
CA THR A 445 -0.41 25.01 -13.46
C THR A 445 0.79 24.07 -13.53
N PHE A 446 0.80 22.91 -12.84
CA PHE A 446 1.93 21.95 -12.93
C PHE A 446 2.02 21.30 -14.32
N LEU A 447 0.93 21.35 -15.08
CA LEU A 447 0.84 20.84 -16.43
C LEU A 447 1.13 21.88 -17.50
N ARG A 448 1.40 23.15 -17.11
CA ARG A 448 1.64 24.26 -18.05
C ARG A 448 2.76 23.96 -19.04
N ASN A 449 3.77 23.20 -18.63
CA ASN A 449 4.90 22.78 -19.48
C ASN A 449 4.48 21.79 -20.59
N PHE A 450 3.38 21.06 -20.40
CA PHE A 450 2.92 19.98 -21.29
C PHE A 450 1.71 20.39 -22.12
N ILE A 451 0.70 20.96 -21.46
CA ILE A 451 -0.58 21.32 -22.06
C ILE A 451 -0.99 22.71 -21.59
N THR A 452 -1.44 23.52 -22.55
CA THR A 452 -1.98 24.86 -22.30
C THR A 452 -3.50 24.89 -22.40
N VAL A 453 -4.11 23.85 -22.99
CA VAL A 453 -5.56 23.71 -23.15
C VAL A 453 -6.06 22.69 -22.14
N PHE A 454 -7.17 23.01 -21.47
CA PHE A 454 -7.80 22.13 -20.50
C PHE A 454 -8.26 20.83 -21.18
N SER A 455 -7.74 19.70 -20.71
CA SER A 455 -8.07 18.36 -21.21
C SER A 455 -8.14 17.39 -20.03
N PRO A 456 -9.33 17.15 -19.44
CA PRO A 456 -9.45 16.48 -18.15
C PRO A 456 -8.85 15.07 -18.14
N PHE A 457 -9.00 14.32 -19.24
CA PHE A 457 -8.46 12.97 -19.35
C PHE A 457 -6.93 12.94 -19.42
N THR A 458 -6.33 13.81 -20.24
CA THR A 458 -4.86 13.91 -20.36
C THR A 458 -4.25 14.44 -19.07
N MET A 459 -4.90 15.42 -18.42
CA MET A 459 -4.50 15.95 -17.12
C MET A 459 -4.51 14.86 -16.04
N ALA A 460 -5.59 14.08 -15.98
CA ALA A 460 -5.69 12.96 -15.05
C ALA A 460 -4.64 11.89 -15.33
N ALA A 461 -4.38 11.55 -16.60
CA ALA A 461 -3.36 10.57 -16.98
C ALA A 461 -1.94 11.02 -16.56
N LEU A 462 -1.59 12.29 -16.81
CA LEU A 462 -0.29 12.86 -16.40
C LEU A 462 -0.14 12.90 -14.87
N LEU A 463 -1.22 13.16 -14.15
CA LEU A 463 -1.22 13.14 -12.70
C LEU A 463 -1.06 11.71 -12.14
N ILE A 464 -1.78 10.72 -12.70
CA ILE A 464 -1.62 9.31 -12.32
C ILE A 464 -0.18 8.85 -12.60
N PHE A 465 0.38 9.23 -13.75
CA PHE A 465 1.77 8.94 -14.09
C PHE A 465 2.74 9.56 -13.08
N LYS A 466 2.56 10.84 -12.75
CA LYS A 466 3.38 11.55 -11.74
C LYS A 466 3.36 10.84 -10.38
N ILE A 467 2.17 10.44 -9.92
CA ILE A 467 2.00 9.73 -8.63
C ILE A 467 2.63 8.32 -8.68
N SER A 468 2.65 7.69 -9.86
CA SER A 468 3.22 6.33 -10.02
C SER A 468 4.75 6.31 -9.99
N ILE A 469 5.43 7.42 -10.32
CA ILE A 469 6.90 7.47 -10.39
C ILE A 469 7.58 7.10 -9.06
N PRO A 470 7.27 7.73 -7.90
CA PRO A 470 7.87 7.36 -6.62
C PRO A 470 7.72 5.86 -6.28
N PHE A 471 6.55 5.27 -6.57
CA PHE A 471 6.33 3.83 -6.39
C PHE A 471 7.16 2.97 -7.34
N LEU A 472 7.35 3.41 -8.59
CA LEU A 472 8.20 2.72 -9.55
C LEU A 472 9.68 2.80 -9.15
N LEU A 473 10.16 3.95 -8.66
CA LEU A 473 11.51 4.12 -8.11
C LEU A 473 11.74 3.14 -6.95
N LEU A 474 10.78 3.07 -6.02
CA LEU A 474 10.79 2.13 -4.91
C LEU A 474 10.81 0.67 -5.40
N GLY A 475 9.97 0.35 -6.39
CA GLY A 475 9.94 -0.95 -7.05
C GLY A 475 11.28 -1.35 -7.65
N LEU A 476 11.97 -0.43 -8.32
CA LEU A 476 13.30 -0.64 -8.91
C LEU A 476 14.36 -0.91 -7.85
N ALA A 477 14.35 -0.16 -6.74
CA ALA A 477 15.26 -0.39 -5.63
C ALA A 477 15.06 -1.76 -4.96
N PHE A 478 13.81 -2.16 -4.73
CA PHE A 478 13.52 -3.49 -4.17
C PHE A 478 13.76 -4.62 -5.17
N ALA A 479 13.50 -4.41 -6.45
CA ALA A 479 13.87 -5.36 -7.50
C ALA A 479 15.38 -5.59 -7.54
N ALA A 480 16.18 -4.54 -7.33
CA ALA A 480 17.64 -4.63 -7.23
C ALA A 480 18.12 -5.38 -5.99
N ILE A 481 17.56 -5.07 -4.82
CA ILE A 481 17.89 -5.78 -3.56
C ILE A 481 17.60 -7.28 -3.69
N LEU A 482 16.49 -7.62 -4.35
CA LEU A 482 16.05 -9.00 -4.53
C LEU A 482 16.59 -9.67 -5.78
N TYR A 483 17.46 -8.99 -6.54
CA TYR A 483 17.93 -9.50 -7.83
C TYR A 483 18.73 -10.80 -7.68
N LEU A 484 19.71 -10.82 -6.76
CA LEU A 484 20.53 -11.99 -6.45
C LEU A 484 19.74 -13.08 -5.70
N GLU A 485 18.74 -12.67 -4.94
CA GLU A 485 17.92 -13.58 -4.14
C GLU A 485 16.66 -13.98 -4.94
N HIS A 486 16.88 -14.83 -5.95
CA HIS A 486 15.83 -15.35 -6.80
C HIS A 486 14.60 -15.82 -5.99
N ARG A 487 13.39 -15.51 -6.51
CA ARG A 487 12.09 -15.97 -5.96
C ARG A 487 11.61 -15.27 -4.68
N ILE A 488 12.39 -14.37 -4.07
CA ILE A 488 11.96 -13.60 -2.88
C ILE A 488 10.96 -12.49 -3.22
N LEU A 489 10.90 -12.02 -4.47
CA LEU A 489 9.95 -10.98 -4.88
C LEU A 489 8.50 -11.35 -4.58
N VAL A 490 8.09 -12.55 -4.98
CA VAL A 490 6.72 -13.05 -4.76
C VAL A 490 6.43 -13.16 -3.26
N ARG A 491 7.40 -13.64 -2.47
CA ARG A 491 7.27 -13.77 -1.02
C ARG A 491 7.16 -12.40 -0.33
N LEU A 492 7.95 -11.41 -0.77
CA LEU A 492 7.86 -10.03 -0.29
C LEU A 492 6.52 -9.40 -0.65
N SER A 493 6.03 -9.62 -1.87
CA SER A 493 4.72 -9.16 -2.32
C SER A 493 3.57 -9.73 -1.48
N VAL A 494 3.67 -11.00 -1.06
CA VAL A 494 2.69 -11.62 -0.16
C VAL A 494 2.74 -11.00 1.23
N LEU A 495 3.93 -10.75 1.79
CA LEU A 495 4.05 -10.07 3.09
C LEU A 495 3.53 -8.63 3.03
N LEU A 496 3.79 -7.91 1.93
CA LEU A 496 3.22 -6.60 1.67
C LEU A 496 1.69 -6.67 1.69
N MET A 497 1.10 -7.59 0.93
CA MET A 497 -0.36 -7.77 0.88
C MET A 497 -0.94 -8.05 2.27
N ILE A 498 -0.32 -8.94 3.06
CA ILE A 498 -0.76 -9.22 4.44
C ILE A 498 -0.76 -7.97 5.32
N LEU A 499 0.30 -7.16 5.26
CA LEU A 499 0.42 -5.91 6.03
C LEU A 499 -0.65 -4.89 5.60
N THR A 500 -0.79 -4.66 4.30
CA THR A 500 -1.75 -3.67 3.78
C THR A 500 -3.21 -4.09 3.93
N ASP A 501 -3.50 -5.39 3.83
CA ASP A 501 -4.85 -5.93 4.07
C ASP A 501 -5.23 -5.82 5.55
N SER A 502 -4.24 -6.00 6.45
CA SER A 502 -4.44 -5.76 7.88
C SER A 502 -4.71 -4.27 8.18
N MET A 503 -4.03 -3.35 7.49
CA MET A 503 -4.34 -1.91 7.57
C MET A 503 -5.74 -1.60 7.02
N ALA A 504 -6.11 -2.17 5.87
CA ALA A 504 -7.42 -1.98 5.24
C ALA A 504 -8.55 -2.47 6.15
N MET A 505 -8.35 -3.59 6.84
CA MET A 505 -9.28 -4.09 7.85
C MET A 505 -9.49 -3.07 8.99
N ILE A 506 -8.42 -2.44 9.48
CA ILE A 506 -8.53 -1.39 10.52
C ILE A 506 -9.31 -0.19 9.98
N PHE A 507 -9.03 0.27 8.74
CA PHE A 507 -9.78 1.35 8.12
C PHE A 507 -11.25 1.02 7.88
N PHE A 508 -11.57 -0.23 7.57
CA PHE A 508 -12.95 -0.68 7.42
C PHE A 508 -13.75 -0.45 8.71
N PHE A 509 -13.18 -0.76 9.88
CA PHE A 509 -13.81 -0.48 11.17
C PHE A 509 -13.85 1.00 11.54
N TYR A 510 -13.00 1.82 10.92
CA TYR A 510 -12.98 3.27 11.11
C TYR A 510 -13.91 4.03 10.15
N LEU A 511 -14.58 3.35 9.20
CA LEU A 511 -15.51 4.00 8.27
C LEU A 511 -16.61 4.75 9.01
N ARG A 512 -16.71 6.05 8.73
CA ARG A 512 -17.72 6.94 9.30
C ARG A 512 -18.90 7.07 8.35
N ASP A 513 -20.10 6.84 8.88
CA ASP A 513 -21.38 7.03 8.20
C ASP A 513 -22.13 8.28 8.70
N GLU A 514 -21.54 9.03 9.64
CA GLU A 514 -22.11 10.25 10.23
C GLU A 514 -21.05 11.35 10.30
N GLY A 515 -21.51 12.60 10.39
CA GLY A 515 -20.67 13.79 10.48
C GLY A 515 -20.67 14.60 9.19
N SER A 516 -19.62 15.39 8.98
CA SER A 516 -19.51 16.19 7.76
C SER A 516 -19.27 15.30 6.53
N TRP A 517 -19.77 15.73 5.36
CA TRP A 517 -19.49 15.05 4.08
C TRP A 517 -17.99 14.88 3.82
N LEU A 518 -17.18 15.83 4.30
CA LEU A 518 -15.72 15.76 4.23
C LEU A 518 -15.16 14.61 5.07
N GLU A 519 -15.59 14.46 6.32
CA GLU A 519 -15.14 13.36 7.18
C GLU A 519 -15.53 11.99 6.64
N ILE A 520 -16.76 11.86 6.13
CA ILE A 520 -17.24 10.64 5.48
C ILE A 520 -16.34 10.33 4.26
N GLY A 521 -16.11 11.31 3.39
CA GLY A 521 -15.27 11.19 2.21
C GLY A 521 -13.81 10.81 2.51
N ILE A 522 -13.21 11.40 3.56
CA ILE A 522 -11.85 11.07 4.02
C ILE A 522 -11.80 9.62 4.52
N SER A 523 -12.77 9.17 5.32
CA SER A 523 -12.78 7.80 5.84
C SER A 523 -12.86 6.76 4.71
N ILE A 524 -13.70 7.00 3.71
CA ILE A 524 -13.83 6.14 2.52
C ILE A 524 -12.55 6.16 1.69
N SER A 525 -11.98 7.35 1.48
CA SER A 525 -10.76 7.51 0.70
C SER A 525 -9.58 6.78 1.35
N ASN A 526 -9.41 6.88 2.67
CA ASN A 526 -8.34 6.17 3.38
C ASN A 526 -8.44 4.65 3.21
N PHE A 527 -9.66 4.09 3.31
CA PHE A 527 -9.90 2.67 3.07
C PHE A 527 -9.57 2.25 1.63
N VAL A 528 -10.04 2.99 0.63
CA VAL A 528 -9.81 2.70 -0.79
C VAL A 528 -8.34 2.86 -1.17
N ILE A 529 -7.67 3.91 -0.67
CA ILE A 529 -6.23 4.13 -0.89
C ILE A 529 -5.44 2.96 -0.31
N SER A 530 -5.73 2.52 0.92
CA SER A 530 -5.03 1.38 1.53
C SER A 530 -5.15 0.12 0.67
N MET A 531 -6.35 -0.20 0.16
CA MET A 531 -6.56 -1.37 -0.72
C MET A 531 -5.91 -1.22 -2.11
N LEU A 532 -6.03 -0.06 -2.76
CA LEU A 532 -5.47 0.14 -4.10
C LEU A 532 -3.95 0.24 -4.08
N SER A 533 -3.37 0.80 -3.02
CA SER A 533 -1.92 0.98 -2.90
C SER A 533 -1.17 -0.36 -2.95
N SER A 534 -1.69 -1.41 -2.33
CA SER A 534 -1.05 -2.73 -2.35
C SER A 534 -1.03 -3.34 -3.75
N GLY A 535 -2.14 -3.24 -4.49
CA GLY A 535 -2.25 -3.70 -5.87
C GLY A 535 -1.34 -2.92 -6.81
N ILE A 536 -1.28 -1.59 -6.68
CA ILE A 536 -0.40 -0.74 -7.49
C ILE A 536 1.07 -1.07 -7.22
N VAL A 537 1.47 -1.16 -5.94
CA VAL A 537 2.85 -1.49 -5.56
C VAL A 537 3.21 -2.89 -6.03
N PHE A 538 2.30 -3.87 -5.93
CA PHE A 538 2.51 -5.21 -6.47
C PHE A 538 2.81 -5.17 -7.98
N LEU A 539 1.99 -4.48 -8.76
CA LEU A 539 2.15 -4.36 -10.21
C LEU A 539 3.46 -3.67 -10.57
N LEU A 540 3.76 -2.53 -9.93
CA LEU A 540 4.97 -1.76 -10.19
C LEU A 540 6.24 -2.49 -9.77
N LEU A 541 6.21 -3.25 -8.68
CA LEU A 541 7.33 -4.07 -8.23
C LEU A 541 7.63 -5.20 -9.22
N HIS A 542 6.60 -5.86 -9.76
CA HIS A 542 6.77 -6.89 -10.79
C HIS A 542 7.24 -6.29 -12.11
N LEU A 543 6.71 -5.14 -12.50
CA LEU A 543 7.16 -4.37 -13.66
C LEU A 543 8.64 -3.98 -13.50
N ALA A 544 9.04 -3.46 -12.35
CA ALA A 544 10.42 -3.08 -12.07
C ALA A 544 11.37 -4.29 -12.14
N ASN A 545 11.00 -5.44 -11.57
CA ASN A 545 11.78 -6.67 -11.67
C ASN A 545 11.85 -7.23 -13.10
N PHE A 546 10.88 -6.90 -13.96
CA PHE A 546 10.93 -7.20 -15.39
C PHE A 546 11.84 -6.24 -16.16
N LEU A 547 11.78 -4.93 -15.86
CA LEU A 547 12.56 -3.87 -16.54
C LEU A 547 14.06 -3.87 -16.15
N LEU A 548 14.37 -4.15 -14.89
CA LEU A 548 15.72 -4.06 -14.32
C LEU A 548 16.75 -5.01 -14.95
N PRO A 549 16.43 -6.20 -15.52
CA PRO A 549 17.43 -7.03 -16.21
C PRO A 549 17.52 -6.85 -17.74
N ILE A 550 16.52 -6.30 -18.43
CA ILE A 550 16.47 -6.18 -19.90
C ILE A 550 17.54 -5.24 -20.48
N THR A 551 18.46 -5.74 -21.31
CA THR A 551 19.40 -4.88 -22.05
C THR A 551 18.91 -4.59 -23.47
N PHE A 552 19.51 -3.60 -24.16
CA PHE A 552 19.21 -3.35 -25.57
C PHE A 552 19.50 -4.57 -26.46
N ASP A 553 20.57 -5.31 -26.18
CA ASP A 553 20.91 -6.53 -26.92
C ASP A 553 19.88 -7.66 -26.72
N ASP A 554 19.29 -7.75 -25.51
CA ASP A 554 18.16 -8.66 -25.25
C ASP A 554 16.90 -8.26 -26.03
N LEU A 555 16.65 -6.95 -26.20
CA LEU A 555 15.54 -6.46 -27.01
C LEU A 555 15.77 -6.79 -28.49
N LYS A 556 17.00 -6.59 -28.99
CA LYS A 556 17.37 -6.89 -30.38
C LYS A 556 17.15 -8.37 -30.70
N THR A 557 17.56 -9.26 -29.80
CA THR A 557 17.39 -10.71 -29.95
C THR A 557 15.93 -11.16 -29.83
N ARG A 558 15.16 -10.61 -28.87
CA ARG A 558 13.74 -10.97 -28.67
C ARG A 558 12.82 -10.50 -29.79
N PHE A 559 13.07 -9.31 -30.35
CA PHE A 559 12.24 -8.74 -31.40
C PHE A 559 12.70 -9.10 -32.82
N LYS A 560 13.74 -9.95 -32.99
CA LYS A 560 14.34 -10.29 -34.29
C LYS A 560 14.52 -9.06 -35.17
N ILE A 561 15.08 -7.99 -34.60
CA ILE A 561 15.39 -6.79 -35.38
C ILE A 561 16.70 -7.11 -36.12
N ASP A 562 16.56 -7.84 -37.22
CA ASP A 562 17.63 -8.12 -38.18
C ASP A 562 18.00 -6.81 -38.85
N THR A 563 18.95 -6.08 -38.26
CA THR A 563 19.68 -5.03 -38.97
C THR A 563 20.73 -5.67 -39.87
N ASN A 564 20.29 -6.44 -40.86
CA ASN A 564 21.11 -6.75 -42.04
C ASN A 564 20.80 -5.69 -43.11
N VAL A 565 21.25 -4.47 -42.86
CA VAL A 565 21.50 -3.52 -43.94
C VAL A 565 22.99 -3.61 -44.21
N ASN A 566 23.36 -4.55 -45.07
CA ASN A 566 24.70 -4.59 -45.64
C ASN A 566 24.86 -3.36 -46.54
N VAL A 567 25.97 -2.65 -46.30
CA VAL A 567 26.54 -1.56 -47.12
C VAL A 567 26.79 -2.03 -48.54
#